data_AF-A0A316X1H0-F1
#
_entry.id   AF-A0A316X1H0-F1
#
_cell.length_a   1.000
_cell.length_b   1.000
_cell.length_c   1.000
_cell.angle_alpha   90.00
_cell.angle_beta   90.00
_cell.angle_gamma   90.00
#
_symmetry.space_group_name_H-M   'P 1'
#
loop_
_entity.id
_entity.type
_entity.pdbx_description
1 polymer ?
#
loop_
_entity_poly.entity_id
_entity_poly.type
_entity_poly.pdbx_seq_one_letter_code
_entity_poly.pdbx_strand_id
1 'polypeptide(L)'
;MSEIEEPNKSDDLGFTQEELLEYDKHVNFYYTNIINSLILYTYSVEQLDEMAPVLIDPLTELYEELDYAFLPVLFETVFRNKLIDESLKSELLIFKQKVDDIPVEIWDWEFLDTNEIWKNIKIDADELLNKLNIETRNYNTDYTTILYKNK
;
A
#
# COMPACT_ATOMS: atom_id res chain seq x y z
N MET A 1 2.14 -20.52 -45.86
CA MET A 1 1.21 -20.32 -44.74
C MET A 1 1.93 -19.41 -43.77
N SER A 2 1.62 -18.11 -43.80
CA SER A 2 2.08 -17.18 -42.77
C SER A 2 1.27 -17.47 -41.52
N GLU A 3 1.92 -17.93 -40.46
CA GLU A 3 1.34 -17.93 -39.12
C GLU A 3 0.97 -16.48 -38.81
N ILE A 4 -0.33 -16.25 -38.64
CA ILE A 4 -0.83 -14.99 -38.12
C ILE A 4 -0.60 -15.11 -36.62
N GLU A 5 0.48 -14.51 -36.11
CA GLU A 5 0.61 -14.24 -34.68
C GLU A 5 -0.62 -13.44 -34.27
N GLU A 6 -1.48 -14.03 -33.44
CA GLU A 6 -2.57 -13.28 -32.83
C GLU A 6 -1.95 -12.09 -32.09
N PRO A 7 -2.51 -10.87 -32.21
CA PRO A 7 -2.01 -9.73 -31.48
C PRO A 7 -2.06 -10.09 -30.00
N ASN A 8 -0.88 -10.14 -29.37
CA ASN A 8 -0.72 -10.40 -27.95
C ASN A 8 -1.64 -9.41 -27.22
N LYS A 9 -2.78 -9.90 -26.69
CA LYS A 9 -3.82 -9.02 -26.14
C LYS A 9 -3.23 -8.36 -24.90
N SER A 10 -2.85 -7.10 -25.05
CA SER A 10 -2.43 -6.26 -23.93
C SER A 10 -3.66 -5.76 -23.18
N ASP A 11 -3.58 -5.66 -21.86
CA ASP A 11 -4.58 -4.95 -21.07
C ASP A 11 -4.49 -3.42 -21.27
N ASP A 12 -5.34 -2.68 -20.57
CA ASP A 12 -5.39 -1.21 -20.63
C ASP A 12 -4.09 -0.55 -20.12
N LEU A 13 -3.25 -1.30 -19.40
CA LEU A 13 -1.94 -0.88 -18.89
C LEU A 13 -0.77 -1.32 -19.79
N GLY A 14 -1.04 -2.05 -20.87
CA GLY A 14 -0.04 -2.51 -21.83
C GLY A 14 0.64 -3.83 -21.49
N PHE A 15 0.16 -4.59 -20.50
CA PHE A 15 0.72 -5.89 -20.11
C PHE A 15 0.08 -7.03 -20.89
N THR A 16 0.90 -8.00 -21.27
CA THR A 16 0.46 -9.25 -21.89
C THR A 16 -0.22 -10.16 -20.86
N GLN A 17 -1.02 -11.12 -21.33
CA GLN A 17 -1.67 -12.09 -20.46
C GLN A 17 -0.66 -12.91 -19.64
N GLU A 18 0.49 -13.25 -20.20
CA GLU A 18 1.54 -14.01 -19.51
C GLU A 18 2.17 -13.20 -18.37
N GLU A 19 2.41 -11.90 -18.59
CA GLU A 19 2.90 -11.00 -17.54
C GLU A 19 1.88 -10.84 -16.42
N LEU A 20 0.60 -10.66 -16.75
CA LEU A 20 -0.47 -10.56 -15.75
C LEU A 20 -0.56 -11.83 -14.89
N LEU A 21 -0.42 -13.01 -15.50
CA LEU A 21 -0.39 -14.28 -14.77
C LEU A 21 0.84 -14.41 -13.85
N GLU A 22 1.95 -13.74 -14.17
CA GLU A 22 3.11 -13.68 -13.27
C GLU A 22 2.80 -12.82 -12.05
N TYR A 23 2.21 -11.64 -12.23
CA TYR A 23 1.76 -10.79 -11.11
C TYR A 23 0.74 -11.49 -10.22
N ASP A 24 -0.22 -12.21 -10.80
CA ASP A 24 -1.26 -12.92 -10.05
C ASP A 24 -0.67 -13.93 -9.04
N LYS A 25 0.54 -14.49 -9.28
CA LYS A 25 1.23 -15.40 -8.33
C LYS A 25 1.59 -14.73 -7.01
N HIS A 26 1.72 -13.41 -7.00
CA HIS A 26 2.16 -12.62 -5.86
C HIS A 26 1.03 -11.75 -5.29
N VAL A 27 -0.22 -11.96 -5.71
CA VAL A 27 -1.36 -11.11 -5.35
C VAL A 27 -1.58 -10.94 -3.84
N ASN A 28 -1.31 -11.97 -3.03
CA ASN A 28 -1.44 -11.89 -1.57
C ASN A 28 -0.40 -10.93 -0.95
N PHE A 29 0.80 -10.86 -1.54
CA PHE A 29 1.82 -9.89 -1.13
C PHE A 29 1.37 -8.47 -1.49
N TYR A 30 0.85 -8.24 -2.70
CA TYR A 30 0.35 -6.92 -3.10
C TYR A 30 -0.85 -6.46 -2.26
N TYR A 31 -1.77 -7.38 -1.95
CA TYR A 31 -2.85 -7.12 -1.00
C TYR A 31 -2.30 -6.75 0.38
N THR A 32 -1.31 -7.50 0.88
CA THR A 32 -0.69 -7.22 2.17
C THR A 32 -0.04 -5.84 2.19
N ASN A 33 0.61 -5.42 1.10
CA ASN A 33 1.20 -4.08 1.02
C ASN A 33 0.14 -2.99 1.14
N ILE A 34 -1.01 -3.11 0.44
CA ILE A 34 -2.12 -2.14 0.61
C ILE A 34 -2.56 -2.06 2.08
N ILE A 35 -2.77 -3.21 2.73
CA ILE A 35 -3.20 -3.24 4.13
C ILE A 35 -2.14 -2.67 5.07
N ASN A 36 -0.88 -3.07 4.90
CA ASN A 36 0.24 -2.61 5.71
C ASN A 36 0.45 -1.10 5.58
N SER A 37 0.42 -0.56 4.36
CA SER A 37 0.55 0.88 4.14
C SER A 37 -0.56 1.63 4.89
N LEU A 38 -1.82 1.21 4.77
CA LEU A 38 -2.92 1.81 5.54
C LEU A 38 -2.70 1.70 7.06
N ILE A 39 -2.25 0.54 7.56
CA ILE A 39 -1.96 0.35 8.98
C ILE A 39 -0.88 1.32 9.47
N LEU A 40 0.19 1.52 8.72
CA LEU A 40 1.25 2.46 9.11
C LEU A 40 0.71 3.89 9.27
N TYR A 41 -0.23 4.34 8.42
CA TYR A 41 -0.88 5.64 8.59
C TYR A 41 -1.81 5.74 9.82
N THR A 42 -2.12 4.61 10.48
CA THR A 42 -2.85 4.62 11.75
C THR A 42 -1.96 4.78 12.97
N TYR A 43 -0.65 4.66 12.83
CA TYR A 43 0.27 4.65 13.97
C TYR A 43 0.45 6.04 14.57
N SER A 44 0.74 6.10 15.87
CA SER A 44 1.32 7.29 16.49
C SER A 44 2.81 7.37 16.18
N VAL A 45 3.45 8.49 16.52
CA VAL A 45 4.92 8.63 16.46
C VAL A 45 5.62 7.51 17.23
N GLU A 46 5.14 7.19 18.43
CA GLU A 46 5.71 6.11 19.26
C GLU A 46 5.60 4.75 18.58
N GLN A 47 4.42 4.42 18.03
CA GLN A 47 4.21 3.15 17.34
C GLN A 47 5.02 3.06 16.04
N LEU A 48 5.20 4.17 15.33
CA LEU A 48 5.99 4.21 14.10
C LEU A 48 7.50 4.10 14.40
N ASP A 49 7.99 4.70 15.50
CA ASP A 49 9.38 4.54 15.96
C ASP A 49 9.68 3.08 16.36
N GLU A 50 8.71 2.39 16.97
CA GLU A 50 8.82 0.94 17.28
C GLU A 50 8.99 0.07 16.02
N MET A 51 8.63 0.58 14.84
CA MET A 51 8.82 -0.13 13.57
C MET A 51 10.24 -0.06 13.03
N ALA A 52 11.15 0.74 13.58
CA ALA A 52 12.53 0.87 13.11
C ALA A 52 13.36 -0.45 12.97
N PRO A 53 13.07 -1.55 13.70
CA PRO A 53 13.72 -2.85 13.44
C PRO A 53 13.21 -3.57 12.18
N VAL A 54 12.02 -3.19 11.72
CA VAL A 54 11.30 -3.78 10.58
C VAL A 54 11.44 -2.89 9.35
N LEU A 55 11.26 -1.58 9.53
CA LEU A 55 11.37 -0.51 8.54
C LEU A 55 12.71 0.19 8.73
N ILE A 56 13.48 0.40 7.65
CA ILE A 56 14.84 0.97 7.78
C ILE A 56 14.77 2.42 8.29
N ASP A 57 13.87 3.21 7.70
CA ASP A 57 13.52 4.58 8.10
C ASP A 57 11.98 4.70 8.09
N PRO A 58 11.30 4.57 9.23
CA PRO A 58 9.83 4.49 9.26
C PRO A 58 9.10 5.66 8.60
N LEU A 59 9.66 6.87 8.63
CA LEU A 59 9.00 8.04 8.02
C LEU A 59 9.11 8.00 6.49
N THR A 60 10.28 7.64 5.97
CA THR A 60 10.47 7.44 4.52
C THR A 60 9.65 6.24 4.03
N GLU A 61 9.69 5.14 4.76
CA GLU A 61 8.99 3.89 4.43
C GLU A 61 7.47 4.08 4.43
N LEU A 62 6.92 4.98 5.25
CA LEU A 62 5.50 5.35 5.21
C LEU A 62 5.06 5.80 3.80
N TYR A 63 5.89 6.61 3.15
CA TYR A 63 5.63 7.07 1.77
C TYR A 63 5.95 5.97 0.74
N GLU A 64 7.10 5.31 0.87
CA GLU A 64 7.56 4.32 -0.12
C GLU A 64 6.66 3.07 -0.17
N GLU A 65 6.23 2.56 0.97
CA GLU A 65 5.29 1.42 1.06
C GLU A 65 3.93 1.78 0.43
N LEU A 66 3.47 3.01 0.65
CA LEU A 66 2.24 3.47 0.02
C LEU A 66 2.40 3.62 -1.50
N ASP A 67 3.48 4.23 -1.97
CA ASP A 67 3.71 4.41 -3.40
C ASP A 67 3.84 3.05 -4.12
N TYR A 68 4.57 2.10 -3.53
CA TYR A 68 4.69 0.75 -4.05
C TYR A 68 3.34 0.02 -4.11
N ALA A 69 2.56 0.05 -3.02
CA ALA A 69 1.25 -0.60 -2.95
C ALA A 69 0.25 -0.08 -3.99
N PHE A 70 0.43 1.17 -4.44
CA PHE A 70 -0.44 1.85 -5.40
C PHE A 70 0.13 1.94 -6.82
N LEU A 71 1.25 1.25 -7.12
CA LEU A 71 1.71 1.09 -8.50
C LEU A 71 0.59 0.45 -9.34
N PRO A 72 0.24 1.01 -10.52
CA PRO A 72 -0.99 0.63 -11.23
C PRO A 72 -1.14 -0.88 -11.44
N VAL A 73 -0.09 -1.57 -11.89
CA VAL A 73 -0.15 -3.02 -12.13
C VAL A 73 -0.35 -3.84 -10.86
N LEU A 74 0.26 -3.43 -9.74
CA LEU A 74 0.15 -4.15 -8.46
C LEU A 74 -1.23 -3.94 -7.84
N PHE A 75 -1.69 -2.68 -7.83
CA PHE A 75 -3.00 -2.30 -7.33
C PHE A 75 -4.11 -2.99 -8.13
N GLU A 76 -4.09 -2.90 -9.46
CA GLU A 76 -5.09 -3.56 -10.32
C GLU A 76 -5.10 -5.08 -10.18
N THR A 77 -3.93 -5.68 -9.90
CA THR A 77 -3.83 -7.13 -9.67
C THR A 77 -4.67 -7.57 -8.47
N VAL A 78 -4.73 -6.78 -7.39
CA VAL A 78 -5.55 -7.08 -6.20
C VAL A 78 -7.05 -7.09 -6.53
N PHE A 79 -7.51 -6.12 -7.33
CA PHE A 79 -8.91 -6.00 -7.76
C PHE A 79 -9.32 -7.06 -8.78
N ARG A 80 -8.47 -7.31 -9.79
CA ARG A 80 -8.70 -8.37 -10.79
C ARG A 80 -8.85 -9.75 -10.14
N ASN A 81 -8.10 -10.01 -9.07
CA ASN A 81 -8.18 -11.24 -8.28
C ASN A 81 -9.26 -11.21 -7.18
N LYS A 82 -10.03 -10.11 -7.07
CA LYS A 82 -11.18 -9.97 -6.16
C LYS A 82 -10.84 -10.11 -4.67
N LEU A 83 -9.63 -9.72 -4.28
CA LEU A 83 -9.26 -9.67 -2.86
C LEU A 83 -9.83 -8.44 -2.15
N ILE A 84 -10.13 -7.37 -2.91
CA ILE A 84 -10.83 -6.17 -2.46
C ILE A 84 -12.03 -5.95 -3.37
N ASP A 85 -13.14 -5.49 -2.78
CA ASP A 85 -14.33 -5.13 -3.53
C ASP A 85 -14.08 -3.89 -4.41
N GLU A 86 -14.45 -3.95 -5.69
CA GLU A 86 -14.25 -2.87 -6.67
C GLU A 86 -14.84 -1.53 -6.21
N SER A 87 -15.90 -1.55 -5.38
CA SER A 87 -16.52 -0.34 -4.83
C SER A 87 -15.57 0.48 -3.94
N LEU A 88 -14.54 -0.13 -3.36
CA LEU A 88 -13.56 0.55 -2.51
C LEU A 88 -12.40 1.15 -3.31
N LYS A 89 -12.26 0.81 -4.59
CA LYS A 89 -11.13 1.22 -5.42
C LYS A 89 -10.95 2.74 -5.47
N SER A 90 -12.04 3.46 -5.73
CA SER A 90 -12.00 4.92 -5.79
C SER A 90 -11.64 5.53 -4.44
N GLU A 91 -12.09 4.94 -3.34
CA GLU A 91 -11.79 5.46 -2.00
C GLU A 91 -10.31 5.29 -1.65
N LEU A 92 -9.71 4.15 -1.99
CA LEU A 92 -8.27 3.91 -1.82
C LEU A 92 -7.44 4.88 -2.68
N LEU A 93 -7.82 5.10 -3.94
CA LEU A 93 -7.12 6.07 -4.80
C LEU A 93 -7.24 7.51 -4.29
N ILE A 94 -8.40 7.89 -3.74
CA ILE A 94 -8.59 9.19 -3.10
C ILE A 94 -7.69 9.31 -1.87
N PHE A 95 -7.56 8.24 -1.06
CA PHE A 95 -6.65 8.24 0.07
C PHE A 95 -5.19 8.44 -0.35
N LYS A 96 -4.70 7.71 -1.37
CA LYS A 96 -3.36 7.93 -1.93
C LYS A 96 -3.16 9.37 -2.37
N GLN A 97 -4.13 9.94 -3.09
CA GLN A 97 -4.07 11.34 -3.51
C GLN A 97 -3.98 12.30 -2.33
N LYS A 98 -4.79 12.09 -1.27
CA LYS A 98 -4.73 12.92 -0.06
C LYS A 98 -3.36 12.89 0.60
N VAL A 99 -2.70 11.73 0.60
CA VAL A 99 -1.33 11.59 1.12
C VAL A 99 -0.32 12.32 0.22
N ASP A 100 -0.43 12.17 -1.10
CA ASP A 100 0.44 12.85 -2.06
C ASP A 100 0.32 14.38 -2.00
N ASP A 101 -0.86 14.86 -1.59
CA ASP A 101 -1.16 16.29 -1.40
C ASP A 101 -0.67 16.84 -0.04
N ILE A 102 -0.11 16.00 0.85
CA ILE A 102 0.45 16.45 2.13
C ILE A 102 1.65 17.37 1.85
N PRO A 103 1.67 18.62 2.35
CA PRO A 103 2.81 19.51 2.18
C PRO A 103 4.12 18.92 2.73
N VAL A 104 5.20 19.02 1.96
CA VAL A 104 6.52 18.48 2.33
C VAL A 104 7.04 19.03 3.67
N GLU A 105 6.63 20.24 4.04
CA GLU A 105 7.05 20.90 5.29
C GLU A 105 6.50 20.22 6.54
N ILE A 106 5.44 19.41 6.41
CA ILE A 106 4.84 18.69 7.54
C ILE A 106 5.13 17.18 7.49
N TRP A 107 5.99 16.74 6.58
CA TRP A 107 6.59 15.39 6.58
C TRP A 107 7.76 15.33 7.57
N ASP A 108 7.46 15.57 8.84
CA ASP A 108 8.40 15.49 9.95
C ASP A 108 7.70 14.86 11.17
N TRP A 109 8.48 14.14 11.97
CA TRP A 109 8.06 13.47 13.20
C TRP A 109 7.28 14.39 14.14
N GLU A 110 7.64 15.67 14.24
CA GLU A 110 6.95 16.61 15.15
C GLU A 110 5.48 16.88 14.78
N PHE A 111 5.10 16.63 13.52
CA PHE A 111 3.77 16.93 12.99
C PHE A 111 2.83 15.73 12.93
N LEU A 112 3.33 14.49 12.91
CA LEU A 112 2.52 13.29 12.67
C LEU A 112 1.34 13.14 13.63
N ASP A 113 1.51 13.45 14.92
CA ASP A 113 0.44 13.34 15.91
C ASP A 113 -0.28 14.69 16.20
N THR A 114 0.30 15.81 15.76
CA THR A 114 -0.12 17.14 16.19
C THR A 114 -0.85 17.92 15.11
N ASN A 115 -0.48 17.72 13.85
CA ASN A 115 -1.03 18.42 12.70
C ASN A 115 -2.41 17.87 12.30
N GLU A 116 -3.36 18.75 12.00
CA GLU A 116 -4.73 18.36 11.64
C GLU A 116 -4.82 17.57 10.32
N ILE A 117 -3.93 17.82 9.36
CA ILE A 117 -3.88 17.04 8.11
C ILE A 117 -3.55 15.58 8.44
N TRP A 118 -2.49 15.34 9.21
CA TRP A 118 -2.10 13.99 9.63
C TRP A 118 -3.17 13.28 10.44
N LYS A 119 -3.85 13.99 11.35
CA LYS A 119 -5.00 13.42 12.09
C LYS A 119 -6.13 12.98 11.16
N ASN A 120 -6.44 13.76 10.14
CA ASN A 120 -7.47 13.40 9.16
C ASN A 120 -7.04 12.19 8.31
N ILE A 121 -5.77 12.14 7.89
CA ILE A 121 -5.21 10.98 7.17
C ILE A 121 -5.31 9.70 8.02
N LYS A 122 -4.98 9.80 9.32
CA LYS A 122 -5.10 8.70 10.27
C LYS A 122 -6.53 8.19 10.41
N ILE A 123 -7.51 9.10 10.48
CA ILE A 123 -8.93 8.75 10.51
C ILE A 123 -9.36 8.08 9.21
N ASP A 124 -9.00 8.66 8.06
CA ASP A 124 -9.33 8.11 6.74
C ASP A 124 -8.75 6.69 6.55
N ALA A 125 -7.50 6.46 6.98
CA ALA A 125 -6.85 5.16 6.94
C ALA A 125 -7.59 4.13 7.80
N ASP A 126 -7.97 4.51 9.03
CA ASP A 126 -8.70 3.63 9.93
C ASP A 126 -10.10 3.28 9.39
N GLU A 127 -10.82 4.26 8.82
CA GLU A 127 -12.11 4.03 8.17
C GLU A 127 -12.00 3.07 6.99
N LEU A 128 -10.96 3.19 6.16
CA LEU A 128 -10.69 2.27 5.05
C LEU A 128 -10.41 0.86 5.55
N LEU A 129 -9.57 0.70 6.57
CA LEU A 129 -9.30 -0.60 7.19
C LEU A 129 -10.58 -1.25 7.74
N ASN A 130 -11.48 -0.46 8.36
CA ASN A 130 -12.78 -0.94 8.81
C ASN A 130 -13.65 -1.41 7.63
N LYS A 131 -13.70 -0.66 6.52
CA LYS A 131 -14.45 -1.06 5.30
C LYS A 131 -13.87 -2.31 4.64
N LEU A 132 -12.55 -2.50 4.74
CA LEU A 132 -11.84 -3.70 4.29
C LEU A 132 -12.00 -4.89 5.25
N ASN A 133 -12.74 -4.74 6.35
CA ASN A 133 -12.92 -5.73 7.41
C ASN A 133 -11.60 -6.17 8.07
N ILE A 134 -10.63 -5.26 8.18
CA ILE A 134 -9.38 -5.50 8.90
C ILE A 134 -9.58 -5.21 10.38
N GLU A 135 -9.57 -6.26 11.20
CA GLU A 135 -9.86 -6.15 12.63
C GLU A 135 -8.67 -5.55 13.42
N THR A 136 -7.44 -5.82 13.00
CA THR A 136 -6.22 -5.44 13.74
C THR A 136 -5.39 -4.41 13.01
N ARG A 137 -4.77 -3.48 13.75
CA ARG A 137 -3.81 -2.51 13.22
C ARG A 137 -2.39 -3.01 13.51
N ASN A 138 -2.16 -4.27 13.18
CA ASN A 138 -0.87 -4.91 13.37
C ASN A 138 -0.25 -5.06 11.99
N TYR A 139 0.90 -4.41 11.78
CA TYR A 139 1.67 -4.57 10.56
C TYR A 139 2.05 -6.05 10.35
N ASN A 140 1.77 -6.58 9.16
CA ASN A 140 2.09 -7.95 8.82
C ASN A 140 3.56 -8.04 8.34
N THR A 141 4.38 -8.77 9.08
CA THR A 141 5.81 -8.97 8.78
C THR A 141 6.13 -10.29 8.07
N ASP A 142 5.12 -11.06 7.63
CA ASP A 142 5.30 -12.38 7.00
C ASP A 142 6.14 -12.33 5.71
N TYR A 143 6.19 -11.16 5.06
CA TYR A 143 6.97 -10.89 3.86
C TYR A 143 8.22 -10.03 4.12
N THR A 144 8.50 -9.68 5.38
CA THR A 144 9.60 -8.79 5.78
C THR A 144 10.71 -9.58 6.46
N THR A 145 11.97 -9.29 6.12
CA THR A 145 13.13 -9.82 6.85
C THR A 145 13.48 -8.90 8.01
N ILE A 146 13.24 -9.33 9.24
CA ILE A 146 13.54 -8.56 10.45
C ILE A 146 15.05 -8.63 10.76
N LEU A 147 15.71 -7.47 10.83
CA LEU A 147 17.12 -7.37 11.17
C LEU A 147 17.30 -7.16 12.68
N TYR A 148 17.66 -8.23 13.40
CA TYR A 148 18.01 -8.10 14.81
C TYR A 148 19.37 -7.41 14.98
N LYS A 149 19.40 -6.23 15.62
CA LYS A 149 20.64 -5.70 16.20
C LYS A 149 21.04 -6.59 17.37
N ASN A 150 22.06 -7.42 17.19
CA ASN A 150 22.72 -8.08 18.32
C ASN A 150 23.23 -6.98 19.28
N LYS A 151 22.79 -7.04 20.54
CA LYS A 151 23.28 -6.17 21.62
C LYS A 151 24.73 -6.50 21.98
#